data_AF-L7XAY0-F1
#
_entry.id   AF-L7XAY0-F1
#
_cell.length_a   1.000
_cell.length_b   1.000
_cell.length_c   1.000
_cell.angle_alpha   90.00
_cell.angle_beta   90.00
_cell.angle_gamma   90.00
#
_symmetry.space_group_name_H-M   'P 1'
#
loop_
_entity.id
_entity.type
_entity.pdbx_description
1 polymer ?
#
loop_
_entity_poly.entity_id
_entity_poly.type
_entity_poly.pdbx_seq_one_letter_code
_entity_poly.pdbx_strand_id
1 'polypeptide(L)'
;NIFLDFKSSLVGSGGSDSAALLESVLQVLVAVKSKEFLKFLEMDVVVMLNEKISLFSKIKEDVDGKERITSSLTPENYVHISFEKDIPTPFGDWKEDKEVRYAVQYESETLFSKVSHWSNPITVRGKACPTLRMPVDQNRKSILVFRKFENRKPQLVGSVSPYQSNFIDI
;
A
#
# COMPACT_ATOMS: atom_id res chain seq x y z
N ASN A 1 -10.03 -0.08 -9.04
CA ASN A 1 -9.96 0.67 -7.76
C ASN A 1 -8.72 0.13 -7.09
N ILE A 2 -7.67 0.93 -6.88
CA ILE A 2 -6.33 0.43 -6.51
C ILE A 2 -6.39 -0.52 -5.31
N PHE A 3 -7.25 -0.25 -4.33
CA PHE A 3 -7.42 -1.14 -3.19
C PHE A 3 -8.07 -2.48 -3.57
N LEU A 4 -9.15 -2.46 -4.37
CA LEU A 4 -9.79 -3.69 -4.84
C LEU A 4 -8.85 -4.52 -5.72
N ASP A 5 -8.05 -3.86 -6.56
CA ASP A 5 -7.06 -4.50 -7.43
C ASP A 5 -5.91 -5.12 -6.61
N PHE A 6 -5.52 -4.49 -5.50
CA PHE A 6 -4.58 -5.06 -4.53
C PHE A 6 -5.20 -6.23 -3.75
N LYS A 7 -6.43 -6.07 -3.24
CA LYS A 7 -7.16 -7.11 -2.50
C LYS A 7 -7.34 -8.36 -3.38
N SER A 8 -7.77 -8.20 -4.63
CA SER A 8 -7.93 -9.32 -5.56
C SER A 8 -6.61 -10.02 -5.87
N SER A 9 -5.50 -9.28 -6.02
CA SER A 9 -4.18 -9.89 -6.19
C SER A 9 -3.71 -10.67 -4.96
N LEU A 10 -4.13 -10.27 -3.74
CA LEU A 10 -3.65 -10.83 -2.49
C LEU A 10 -4.48 -12.04 -2.02
N VAL A 11 -5.81 -11.91 -1.98
CA VAL A 11 -6.75 -12.94 -1.49
C VAL A 11 -7.64 -13.54 -2.57
N GLY A 12 -7.61 -12.98 -3.78
CA GLY A 12 -8.45 -13.43 -4.89
C GLY A 12 -9.68 -12.54 -5.04
N SER A 13 -10.15 -12.43 -6.27
CA SER A 13 -11.53 -12.03 -6.57
C SER A 13 -12.26 -13.29 -6.99
N GLY A 14 -13.46 -13.54 -6.47
CA GLY A 14 -14.24 -14.78 -6.67
C GLY A 14 -14.64 -15.13 -8.11
N GLY A 15 -13.89 -14.70 -9.13
CA GLY A 15 -14.11 -14.98 -10.55
C GLY A 15 -12.89 -14.79 -11.48
N SER A 16 -11.63 -14.88 -11.02
CA SER A 16 -10.47 -14.85 -11.95
C SER A 16 -9.44 -15.96 -11.68
N ASP A 17 -9.02 -16.64 -12.74
CA ASP A 17 -8.07 -17.77 -12.76
C ASP A 17 -6.62 -17.43 -12.34
N SER A 18 -6.33 -16.19 -11.93
CA SER A 18 -5.03 -15.87 -11.33
C SER A 18 -5.03 -16.30 -9.86
N ALA A 19 -4.26 -17.34 -9.52
CA ALA A 19 -4.12 -17.80 -8.15
C ALA A 19 -3.65 -16.64 -7.26
N ALA A 20 -4.49 -16.26 -6.29
CA ALA A 20 -4.15 -15.23 -5.32
C ALA A 20 -2.85 -15.57 -4.59
N LEU A 21 -2.07 -14.55 -4.20
CA LEU A 21 -0.77 -14.79 -3.57
C LEU A 21 -0.90 -15.64 -2.29
N LEU A 22 -1.84 -15.30 -1.40
CA LEU A 22 -2.03 -16.04 -0.15
C LEU A 22 -2.54 -17.46 -0.39
N GLU A 23 -3.39 -17.66 -1.41
CA GLU A 23 -3.84 -18.98 -1.81
C GLU A 23 -2.67 -19.84 -2.31
N SER A 24 -1.81 -19.27 -3.15
CA SER A 24 -0.63 -19.95 -3.68
C SER A 24 0.34 -20.35 -2.56
N VAL A 25 0.58 -19.45 -1.60
CA VAL A 25 1.43 -19.75 -0.43
C VAL A 25 0.82 -20.87 0.41
N LEU A 26 -0.48 -20.80 0.72
CA LEU A 26 -1.18 -21.84 1.48
C LEU A 26 -1.12 -23.19 0.77
N GLN A 27 -1.34 -23.23 -0.54
CA GLN A 27 -1.24 -24.45 -1.35
C GLN A 27 0.16 -25.08 -1.26
N VAL A 28 1.22 -24.28 -1.38
CA VAL A 28 2.60 -24.77 -1.23
C VAL A 28 2.83 -25.34 0.18
N LEU A 29 2.41 -24.63 1.23
CA LEU A 29 2.61 -25.08 2.62
C LEU A 29 1.83 -26.37 2.91
N VAL A 30 0.59 -26.49 2.42
CA VAL A 30 -0.22 -27.72 2.55
C VAL A 30 0.39 -28.86 1.74
N ALA A 31 0.89 -28.59 0.53
CA ALA A 31 1.55 -29.58 -0.30
C ALA A 31 2.88 -30.06 0.29
N VAL A 32 3.62 -29.19 0.98
CA VAL A 32 4.80 -29.57 1.77
C VAL A 32 4.35 -30.43 2.95
N LYS A 33 3.34 -29.99 3.71
CA LYS A 33 2.80 -30.71 4.88
C LYS A 33 2.38 -32.14 4.58
N SER A 34 1.91 -32.42 3.37
CA SER A 34 1.48 -33.76 2.95
C SER A 34 2.61 -34.68 2.49
N LYS A 35 3.87 -34.20 2.44
CA LYS A 35 5.01 -35.03 2.01
C LYS A 35 5.41 -36.04 3.08
N GLU A 36 5.69 -37.26 2.61
CA GLU A 36 6.01 -38.38 3.50
C GLU A 36 7.30 -38.17 4.31
N PHE A 37 8.26 -37.42 3.76
CA PHE A 37 9.53 -37.18 4.45
C PHE A 37 9.35 -36.41 5.78
N LEU A 38 8.25 -35.66 5.94
CA LEU A 38 7.92 -34.97 7.19
C LEU A 38 7.59 -35.92 8.34
N LYS A 39 7.21 -37.18 8.04
CA LYS A 39 7.02 -38.22 9.06
C LYS A 39 8.34 -38.55 9.79
N PHE A 40 9.48 -38.19 9.19
CA PHE A 40 10.83 -38.45 9.71
C PHE A 40 11.53 -37.19 10.22
N LEU A 41 10.86 -36.04 10.19
CA LEU A 41 11.40 -34.77 10.69
C LEU A 41 11.05 -34.53 12.15
N GLU A 42 11.83 -33.67 12.79
CA GLU A 42 11.60 -33.25 14.17
C GLU A 42 10.22 -32.60 14.33
N MET A 43 9.61 -32.84 15.50
CA MET A 43 8.27 -32.34 15.84
C MET A 43 8.17 -30.81 15.68
N ASP A 44 9.27 -30.09 15.95
CA ASP A 44 9.36 -28.63 15.84
C ASP A 44 9.14 -28.12 14.41
N VAL A 45 9.61 -28.86 13.38
CA VAL A 45 9.40 -28.48 11.97
C VAL A 45 7.93 -28.63 11.60
N VAL A 46 7.28 -29.67 12.10
CA VAL A 46 5.84 -29.92 11.88
C VAL A 46 4.99 -28.87 12.59
N VAL A 47 5.36 -28.51 13.82
CA VAL A 47 4.71 -27.43 14.59
C VAL A 47 4.84 -26.09 13.87
N MET A 48 6.06 -25.72 13.46
CA MET A 48 6.32 -24.49 12.70
C MET A 48 5.47 -24.42 11.43
N LEU A 49 5.38 -25.51 10.67
CA LEU A 49 4.59 -25.54 9.44
C LEU A 49 3.09 -25.30 9.71
N ASN A 50 2.54 -25.89 10.79
CA ASN A 50 1.16 -25.67 11.19
C ASN A 50 0.89 -24.22 11.62
N GLU A 51 1.82 -23.62 12.37
CA GLU A 51 1.74 -22.21 12.78
C GLU A 51 1.74 -21.28 11.57
N LYS A 52 2.62 -21.53 10.59
CA LYS A 52 2.65 -20.72 9.36
C LYS A 52 1.38 -20.86 8.53
N ILE A 53 0.85 -22.08 8.37
CA ILE A 53 -0.44 -22.29 7.69
C ILE A 53 -1.54 -21.50 8.40
N SER A 54 -1.61 -21.61 9.73
CA SER A 54 -2.63 -20.91 10.54
C SER A 54 -2.51 -19.38 10.43
N LEU A 55 -1.28 -18.87 10.46
CA LEU A 55 -1.00 -17.45 10.29
C LEU A 55 -1.47 -16.94 8.92
N PHE A 56 -1.09 -17.60 7.83
CA PHE A 56 -1.47 -17.18 6.49
C PHE A 56 -2.98 -17.30 6.24
N SER A 57 -3.64 -18.33 6.81
CA SER A 57 -5.10 -18.45 6.77
C SER A 57 -5.78 -17.28 7.49
N LYS A 58 -5.30 -16.92 8.68
CA LYS A 58 -5.84 -15.77 9.43
C LYS A 58 -5.64 -14.46 8.69
N ILE A 59 -4.47 -14.23 8.09
CA ILE A 59 -4.21 -13.04 7.27
C ILE A 59 -5.18 -13.00 6.08
N LYS A 60 -5.44 -14.14 5.43
CA LYS A 60 -6.41 -14.23 4.33
C LYS A 60 -7.81 -13.84 4.80
N GLU A 61 -8.29 -14.43 5.90
CA GLU A 61 -9.60 -14.11 6.49
C GLU A 61 -9.72 -12.63 6.89
N ASP A 62 -8.69 -12.08 7.54
CA ASP A 62 -8.66 -10.67 7.96
C ASP A 62 -8.73 -9.72 6.77
N VAL A 63 -8.07 -10.05 5.66
CA VAL A 63 -8.09 -9.23 4.44
C VAL A 63 -9.40 -9.41 3.66
N ASP A 64 -9.93 -10.63 3.62
CA ASP A 64 -11.17 -10.94 2.90
C ASP A 64 -12.39 -10.33 3.60
N GLY A 65 -12.47 -10.47 4.93
CA GLY A 65 -13.52 -9.89 5.78
C GLY A 65 -13.49 -8.36 5.86
N LYS A 66 -12.39 -7.71 5.44
CA LYS A 66 -12.38 -6.27 5.23
C LYS A 66 -13.08 -5.93 3.91
N GLU A 67 -14.40 -5.86 3.95
CA GLU A 67 -15.18 -5.04 3.02
C GLU A 67 -14.80 -3.58 3.29
N ARG A 68 -13.87 -3.05 2.51
CA ARG A 68 -13.56 -1.61 2.57
C ARG A 68 -14.67 -0.86 1.88
N ILE A 69 -15.73 -0.54 2.63
CA ILE A 69 -16.77 0.37 2.18
C ILE A 69 -16.05 1.70 1.88
N THR A 70 -15.95 2.01 0.59
CA THR A 70 -15.36 3.27 0.18
C THR A 70 -16.38 4.35 0.52
N SER A 71 -16.05 5.25 1.44
CA SER A 71 -16.87 6.41 1.74
C SER A 71 -17.06 7.24 0.47
N SER A 72 -18.23 7.84 0.29
CA SER A 72 -18.48 8.79 -0.80
C SER A 72 -17.64 10.07 -0.68
N LEU A 73 -17.05 10.31 0.49
CA LEU A 73 -16.14 11.43 0.76
C LEU A 73 -14.95 11.41 -0.22
N THR A 74 -14.64 12.56 -0.78
CA THR A 74 -13.42 12.79 -1.56
C THR A 74 -12.60 13.84 -0.83
N PRO A 75 -11.35 13.57 -0.43
CA PRO A 75 -10.47 14.58 0.15
C PRO A 75 -10.19 15.70 -0.85
N GLU A 76 -10.07 16.92 -0.36
CA GLU A 76 -9.45 17.99 -1.13
C GLU A 76 -7.93 17.79 -1.16
N ASN A 77 -7.33 17.98 -2.33
CA ASN A 77 -5.88 17.86 -2.50
C ASN A 77 -5.23 19.22 -2.17
N TYR A 78 -4.92 19.43 -0.89
CA TYR A 78 -4.20 20.60 -0.39
C TYR A 78 -2.71 20.34 -0.19
N VAL A 79 -2.14 19.42 -0.96
CA VAL A 79 -0.73 19.04 -0.82
C VAL A 79 0.14 20.23 -1.26
N HIS A 80 0.78 20.88 -0.31
CA HIS A 80 1.83 21.86 -0.61
C HIS A 80 3.16 21.14 -0.70
N ILE A 81 3.85 21.32 -1.83
CA ILE A 81 5.05 20.54 -2.16
C ILE A 81 6.27 21.46 -2.09
N SER A 82 7.26 21.11 -1.27
CA SER A 82 8.52 21.86 -1.15
C SER A 82 9.74 20.95 -1.17
N PHE A 83 10.77 21.35 -1.93
CA PHE A 83 12.07 20.66 -1.97
C PHE A 83 13.06 21.30 -0.98
N GLU A 84 12.69 21.31 0.29
CA GLU A 84 13.49 21.90 1.36
C GLU A 84 14.74 21.07 1.71
N LYS A 85 14.63 19.75 1.55
CA LYS A 85 15.77 18.85 1.76
C LYS A 85 16.68 18.89 0.55
N ASP A 86 17.98 18.93 0.82
CA ASP A 86 19.01 18.97 -0.21
C ASP A 86 19.41 17.55 -0.63
N ILE A 87 18.44 16.84 -1.23
CA ILE A 87 18.66 15.50 -1.78
C ILE A 87 18.82 15.66 -3.29
N PRO A 88 20.03 15.46 -3.85
CA PRO A 88 20.26 15.69 -5.27
C PRO A 88 19.63 14.59 -6.13
N THR A 89 19.29 14.95 -7.35
CA THR A 89 18.94 14.01 -8.42
C THR A 89 20.21 13.47 -9.11
N PRO A 90 20.18 12.22 -9.65
CA PRO A 90 19.09 11.26 -9.57
C PRO A 90 19.06 10.52 -8.21
N PHE A 91 17.86 10.20 -7.74
CA PHE A 91 17.65 9.37 -6.54
C PHE A 91 16.47 8.41 -6.77
N GLY A 92 16.73 7.11 -6.90
CA GLY A 92 15.68 6.14 -7.24
C GLY A 92 14.93 6.52 -8.55
N ASP A 93 13.62 6.71 -8.45
CA ASP A 93 12.78 7.13 -9.59
C ASP A 93 12.84 8.64 -9.91
N TRP A 94 13.38 9.45 -8.99
CA TRP A 94 13.61 10.88 -9.13
C TRP A 94 14.72 11.15 -10.14
N LYS A 95 14.35 11.62 -11.33
CA LYS A 95 15.27 11.98 -12.42
C LYS A 95 14.90 13.34 -12.96
N GLU A 96 15.88 14.07 -13.49
CA GLU A 96 15.66 15.37 -14.14
C GLU A 96 14.53 15.29 -15.18
N ASP A 97 13.81 16.40 -15.29
CA ASP A 97 12.73 16.65 -16.27
C ASP A 97 11.50 15.74 -16.15
N LYS A 98 11.47 14.78 -15.22
CA LYS A 98 10.27 14.00 -14.94
C LYS A 98 9.21 14.83 -14.23
N GLU A 99 7.95 14.60 -14.59
CA GLU A 99 6.81 15.12 -13.84
C GLU A 99 6.43 14.19 -12.69
N VAL A 100 6.18 14.74 -11.52
CA VAL A 100 5.58 14.05 -10.37
C VAL A 100 4.25 14.68 -9.99
N ARG A 101 3.29 13.86 -9.60
CA ARG A 101 1.97 14.25 -9.08
C ARG A 101 1.65 13.48 -7.82
N TYR A 102 0.84 14.10 -6.96
CA TYR A 102 0.38 13.50 -5.72
C TYR A 102 -1.13 13.48 -5.62
N ALA A 103 -1.66 12.47 -4.94
CA ALA A 103 -3.05 12.39 -4.53
C ALA A 103 -3.11 11.83 -3.11
N VAL A 104 -4.24 12.06 -2.43
CA VAL A 104 -4.41 11.66 -1.03
C VAL A 104 -5.71 10.90 -0.84
N GLN A 105 -5.76 10.07 0.20
CA GLN A 105 -6.95 9.33 0.62
C GLN A 105 -7.01 9.33 2.15
N TYR A 106 -8.14 9.73 2.72
CA TYR A 106 -8.38 9.54 4.14
C TYR A 106 -8.63 8.06 4.46
N GLU A 107 -8.02 7.60 5.54
CA GLU A 107 -8.17 6.30 6.17
C GLU A 107 -8.71 6.47 7.59
N SER A 108 -9.76 5.71 7.91
CA SER A 108 -10.21 5.44 9.27
C SER A 108 -10.15 3.93 9.55
N GLU A 109 -10.40 3.51 10.79
CA GLU A 109 -10.33 2.11 11.20
C GLU A 109 -11.13 1.15 10.31
N THR A 110 -12.25 1.63 9.77
CA THR A 110 -13.22 0.83 9.03
C THR A 110 -13.45 1.28 7.58
N LEU A 111 -13.02 2.49 7.20
CA LEU A 111 -13.40 3.10 5.92
C LEU A 111 -12.24 3.81 5.24
N PHE A 112 -12.28 3.82 3.91
CA PHE A 112 -11.40 4.62 3.08
C PHE A 112 -12.26 5.59 2.29
N SER A 113 -11.85 6.85 2.22
CA SER A 113 -12.46 7.80 1.28
C SER A 113 -12.09 7.47 -0.16
N LYS A 114 -12.67 8.18 -1.14
CA LYS A 114 -12.13 8.18 -2.51
C LYS A 114 -10.73 8.79 -2.53
N VAL A 115 -9.94 8.45 -3.54
CA VAL A 115 -8.68 9.16 -3.80
C VAL A 115 -9.02 10.57 -4.32
N SER A 116 -8.32 11.58 -3.82
CA SER A 116 -8.49 12.96 -4.27
C SER A 116 -8.08 13.15 -5.73
N HIS A 117 -8.40 14.32 -6.29
CA HIS A 117 -7.84 14.74 -7.57
C HIS A 117 -6.31 14.80 -7.47
N TRP A 118 -5.62 14.49 -8.55
CA TRP A 118 -4.16 14.64 -8.63
C TRP A 118 -3.77 16.12 -8.53
N SER A 119 -2.65 16.38 -7.86
CA SER A 119 -2.02 17.69 -7.84
C SER A 119 -1.61 18.12 -9.25
N ASN A 120 -1.32 19.41 -9.41
CA ASN A 120 -0.61 19.89 -10.59
C ASN A 120 0.74 19.14 -10.72
N PRO A 121 1.18 18.85 -11.96
CA PRO A 121 2.49 18.24 -12.18
C PRO A 121 3.59 19.17 -11.71
N ILE A 122 4.63 18.58 -11.13
CA ILE A 122 5.86 19.27 -10.76
C ILE A 122 7.00 18.61 -11.51
N THR A 123 7.76 19.43 -12.23
CA THR A 123 8.99 18.97 -12.89
C THR A 123 10.10 18.86 -11.85
N VAL A 124 10.72 17.69 -11.77
CA VAL A 124 11.91 17.44 -10.95
C VAL A 124 13.09 18.24 -11.53
N ARG A 125 13.72 19.06 -10.69
CA ARG A 125 14.84 19.94 -11.06
C ARG A 125 15.91 19.99 -9.97
N GLY A 126 17.00 19.26 -10.15
CA GLY A 126 18.16 19.21 -9.27
C GLY A 126 17.93 18.57 -7.89
N LYS A 127 16.68 18.47 -7.43
CA LYS A 127 16.30 17.97 -6.10
C LYS A 127 15.24 16.88 -6.17
N ALA A 128 15.38 15.88 -5.30
CA ALA A 128 14.50 14.74 -5.12
C ALA A 128 13.78 14.81 -3.75
N CYS A 129 12.79 13.93 -3.58
CA CYS A 129 12.15 13.64 -2.30
C CYS A 129 11.60 14.87 -1.55
N PRO A 130 10.57 15.55 -2.10
CA PRO A 130 10.01 16.74 -1.50
C PRO A 130 9.33 16.43 -0.16
N THR A 131 9.25 17.47 0.66
CA THR A 131 8.34 17.53 1.79
C THR A 131 6.95 17.91 1.27
N LEU A 132 5.97 17.06 1.57
CA LEU A 132 4.55 17.32 1.38
C LEU A 132 3.97 17.87 2.67
N ARG A 133 3.35 19.05 2.62
CA ARG A 133 2.61 19.62 3.74
C ARG A 133 1.13 19.39 3.52
N MET A 134 0.50 18.76 4.51
CA MET A 134 -0.92 18.45 4.55
C MET A 134 -1.60 19.36 5.58
N PRO A 135 -2.81 19.86 5.32
CA PRO A 135 -3.60 20.49 6.38
C PRO A 135 -3.89 19.46 7.46
N VAL A 136 -3.89 19.90 8.71
CA VAL A 136 -4.32 19.05 9.84
C VAL A 136 -5.81 18.78 9.64
N ASP A 137 -6.18 17.52 9.37
CA ASP A 137 -7.59 17.14 9.23
C ASP A 137 -8.30 17.36 10.57
N GLN A 138 -9.35 18.17 10.56
CA GLN A 138 -10.17 18.45 11.74
C GLN A 138 -10.86 17.19 12.28
N ASN A 139 -11.05 16.17 11.42
CA ASN A 139 -11.65 14.90 11.80
C ASN A 139 -10.62 13.85 12.25
N ARG A 140 -9.35 14.25 12.39
CA ARG A 140 -8.24 13.40 12.86
C ARG A 140 -8.11 12.07 12.10
N LYS A 141 -8.33 12.05 10.79
CA LYS A 141 -8.10 10.85 9.97
C LYS A 141 -6.64 10.76 9.56
N SER A 142 -6.16 9.52 9.39
CA SER A 142 -4.87 9.28 8.75
C SER A 142 -4.98 9.58 7.25
N ILE A 143 -3.91 10.07 6.65
CA ILE A 143 -3.86 10.41 5.22
C ILE A 143 -2.89 9.47 4.52
N LEU A 144 -3.39 8.65 3.60
CA LEU A 144 -2.56 7.90 2.67
C LEU A 144 -2.12 8.81 1.52
N VAL A 145 -0.85 8.74 1.16
CA VAL A 145 -0.23 9.57 0.13
C VAL A 145 0.15 8.71 -1.06
N PHE A 146 -0.38 9.07 -2.23
CA PHE A 146 -0.07 8.43 -3.49
C PHE A 146 0.80 9.34 -4.34
N ARG A 147 1.80 8.76 -4.99
CA ARG A 147 2.70 9.41 -5.95
C ARG A 147 2.54 8.79 -7.33
N LYS A 148 2.66 9.60 -8.36
CA LYS A 148 2.75 9.13 -9.75
C LYS A 148 3.78 9.96 -10.51
N PHE A 149 4.74 9.27 -11.14
CA PHE A 149 5.64 9.88 -12.12
C PHE A 149 5.05 9.74 -13.52
N GLU A 150 4.98 10.84 -14.25
CA GLU A 150 4.47 10.91 -15.63
C GLU A 150 3.16 10.12 -15.80
N ASN A 151 3.08 9.20 -16.77
CA ASN A 151 1.95 8.32 -17.02
C ASN A 151 2.06 6.93 -16.36
N ARG A 152 3.00 6.74 -15.42
CA ARG A 152 3.17 5.45 -14.73
C ARG A 152 2.00 5.13 -13.79
N LYS A 153 1.97 3.89 -13.31
CA LYS A 153 1.00 3.46 -12.29
C LYS A 153 1.24 4.22 -10.97
N PRO A 154 0.19 4.74 -10.32
CA PRO A 154 0.27 5.30 -8.98
C PRO A 154 0.90 4.34 -7.96
N GLN A 155 1.66 4.88 -7.02
CA GLN A 155 2.28 4.17 -5.90
C GLN A 155 1.82 4.79 -4.59
N LEU A 156 1.48 3.96 -3.59
CA LEU A 156 1.34 4.42 -2.20
C LEU A 156 2.74 4.64 -1.64
N VAL A 157 3.08 5.87 -1.25
CA VAL A 157 4.42 6.22 -0.76
C VAL A 157 4.48 6.39 0.75
N GLY A 158 3.33 6.52 1.42
CA GLY A 158 3.29 6.52 2.87
C GLY A 158 1.94 6.93 3.45
N SER A 159 1.94 7.10 4.76
CA SER A 159 0.80 7.53 5.56
C SER A 159 1.20 8.66 6.50
N VAL A 160 0.36 9.68 6.62
CA VAL A 160 0.50 10.79 7.57
C VAL A 160 -0.49 10.57 8.70
N SER A 161 0.02 10.53 9.93
CA SER A 161 -0.86 10.43 11.10
C SER A 161 -1.65 11.72 11.33
N PRO A 162 -2.76 11.68 12.07
CA PRO A 162 -3.61 12.84 12.32
C PRO A 162 -2.92 14.06 12.95
N TYR A 163 -1.77 13.84 13.61
CA TYR A 163 -1.01 14.86 14.33
C TYR A 163 0.23 15.32 13.57
N GLN A 164 0.44 14.80 12.36
CA GLN A 164 1.55 15.17 11.49
C GLN A 164 1.03 16.04 10.35
N SER A 165 1.74 17.13 10.08
CA SER A 165 1.44 18.03 8.96
C SER A 165 2.45 17.92 7.82
N ASN A 166 3.59 17.27 8.05
CA ASN A 166 4.68 17.14 7.08
C ASN A 166 5.00 15.67 6.83
N PHE A 167 5.21 15.33 5.56
CA PHE A 167 5.60 14.01 5.10
C PHE A 167 6.74 14.14 4.09
N ILE A 168 7.81 13.36 4.22
CA ILE A 168 8.92 13.35 3.27
C ILE A 168 8.78 12.12 2.38
N ASP A 169 8.73 12.34 1.06
CA ASP A 169 8.56 11.29 0.07
C ASP A 169 9.92 10.74 -0.40
N ILE A 170 10.49 9.81 0.38
CA ILE A 170 11.80 9.19 0.09
C ILE A 170 11.66 8.04 -0.91
#